data_AF-A0A5D0S0L2-F1
#
_entry.id   AF-A0A5D0S0L2-F1
#
_cell.length_a   1.000
_cell.length_b   1.000
_cell.length_c   1.000
_cell.angle_alpha   90.00
_cell.angle_beta   90.00
_cell.angle_gamma   90.00
#
_symmetry.space_group_name_H-M   'P 1'
#
loop_
_entity.id
_entity.type
_entity.pdbx_description
1 polymer ?
#
loop_
_entity_poly.entity_id
_entity_poly.type
_entity_poly.pdbx_seq_one_letter_code
_entity_poly.pdbx_strand_id
1 'polypeptide(L)'
;MEKEATLKREALLGTATVLLCAVLYYETTLIADYGFAQVGADVWPKIILGVISALALLQIATGLIRPAPTSKADEGIAVEGWLFRAFVPITVFVGVVLFSLLVPYIGFTFSGLIMVFMLLSVIGPKSPRAIALHAAIAIVSVLSVTAFFTQVMGVLLPGWSL
;
A
#
# COMPACT_ATOMS: atom_id res chain seq x y z
N MET A 1 -10.93 -28.85 13.54
CA MET A 1 -11.38 -28.51 12.18
C MET A 1 -11.06 -27.06 11.81
N GLU A 2 -11.38 -26.07 12.66
CA GLU A 2 -11.11 -24.65 12.40
C GLU A 2 -9.63 -24.32 12.09
N LYS A 3 -8.69 -24.84 12.89
CA LYS A 3 -7.23 -24.65 12.70
C LYS A 3 -6.72 -25.14 11.34
N GLU A 4 -7.27 -26.24 10.82
CA GLU A 4 -6.85 -26.83 9.55
C GLU A 4 -7.40 -26.03 8.36
N ALA A 5 -8.59 -25.45 8.50
CA ALA A 5 -9.19 -24.58 7.50
C ALA A 5 -8.46 -23.23 7.38
N THR A 6 -8.07 -22.63 8.52
CA THR A 6 -7.29 -21.39 8.53
C THR A 6 -5.91 -21.57 7.92
N LEU A 7 -5.23 -22.68 8.24
CA LEU A 7 -3.94 -23.04 7.65
C LEU A 7 -4.02 -23.18 6.12
N LYS A 8 -5.01 -23.94 5.63
CA LYS A 8 -5.22 -24.12 4.19
C LYS A 8 -5.50 -22.79 3.49
N ARG A 9 -6.25 -21.88 4.13
CA ARG A 9 -6.55 -20.55 3.60
C ARG A 9 -5.33 -19.65 3.53
N GLU A 10 -4.53 -19.55 4.58
CA GLU A 10 -3.31 -18.72 4.60
C GLU A 10 -2.27 -19.22 3.61
N ALA A 11 -2.06 -20.54 3.56
CA ALA A 11 -1.17 -21.17 2.59
C ALA A 11 -1.65 -20.93 1.15
N LEU A 12 -2.97 -21.08 0.89
CA LEU A 12 -3.56 -20.83 -0.43
C LEU A 12 -3.39 -19.36 -0.86
N LEU A 13 -3.74 -18.41 0.01
CA LEU A 13 -3.64 -16.98 -0.29
C LEU A 13 -2.19 -16.55 -0.50
N GLY A 14 -1.28 -16.99 0.36
CA GLY A 14 0.15 -16.71 0.23
C GLY A 14 0.71 -17.29 -1.06
N THR A 15 0.40 -18.56 -1.36
CA THR A 15 0.86 -19.23 -2.60
C THR A 15 0.32 -18.54 -3.84
N ALA A 16 -0.97 -18.21 -3.86
CA ALA A 16 -1.59 -17.47 -4.97
C ALA A 16 -0.92 -16.10 -5.16
N THR A 17 -0.60 -15.41 -4.06
CA THR A 17 0.08 -14.11 -4.10
C THR A 17 1.49 -14.24 -4.68
N VAL A 18 2.28 -15.24 -4.24
CA VAL A 18 3.64 -15.47 -4.77
C VAL A 18 3.60 -15.82 -6.25
N LEU A 19 2.68 -16.68 -6.68
CA LEU A 19 2.52 -17.03 -8.09
C LEU A 19 2.13 -15.82 -8.94
N LEU A 20 1.19 -15.00 -8.45
CA LEU A 20 0.81 -13.76 -9.11
C LEU A 20 2.01 -12.81 -9.20
N CYS A 21 2.77 -12.63 -8.12
CA CYS A 21 3.96 -11.78 -8.15
C CYS A 21 5.01 -12.30 -9.13
N ALA A 22 5.18 -13.62 -9.26
CA ALA A 22 6.11 -14.20 -10.23
C ALA A 22 5.68 -13.91 -11.68
N VAL A 23 4.39 -14.04 -11.99
CA VAL A 23 3.84 -13.67 -13.31
C VAL A 23 4.04 -12.18 -13.57
N LEU A 24 3.64 -11.33 -12.62
CA LEU A 24 3.82 -9.88 -12.77
C LEU A 24 5.29 -9.48 -12.88
N TYR A 25 6.20 -10.18 -12.19
CA TYR A 25 7.64 -9.93 -12.28
C TYR A 25 8.15 -10.25 -13.69
N TYR A 26 7.69 -11.35 -14.29
CA TYR A 26 8.00 -11.63 -15.68
C TYR A 26 7.50 -10.52 -16.62
N GLU A 27 6.26 -10.05 -16.44
CA GLU A 27 5.71 -8.94 -17.25
C GLU A 27 6.55 -7.66 -17.13
N THR A 28 7.18 -7.39 -15.98
CA THR A 28 8.07 -6.21 -15.85
C THR A 28 9.25 -6.25 -16.83
N THR A 29 9.70 -7.44 -17.26
CA THR A 29 10.80 -7.58 -18.22
C THR A 29 10.41 -7.20 -19.64
N LEU A 30 9.11 -7.09 -19.91
CA LEU A 30 8.55 -6.71 -21.20
C LEU A 30 8.26 -5.20 -21.29
N ILE A 31 8.46 -4.46 -20.19
CA ILE A 31 8.26 -3.01 -20.17
C ILE A 31 9.31 -2.34 -21.07
N ALA A 32 8.83 -1.55 -22.03
CA ALA A 32 9.69 -0.76 -22.89
C ALA A 32 10.46 0.28 -22.08
N ASP A 33 11.77 0.36 -22.30
CA ASP A 33 12.61 1.40 -21.73
C ASP A 33 12.69 2.59 -22.70
N TYR A 34 12.25 3.76 -22.22
CA TYR A 34 12.24 5.00 -22.98
C TYR A 34 13.41 5.93 -22.60
N GLY A 35 14.28 5.54 -21.67
CA GLY A 35 15.51 6.26 -21.34
C GLY A 35 15.32 7.58 -20.57
N PHE A 36 14.13 7.87 -20.04
CA PHE A 36 13.84 9.11 -19.32
C PHE A 36 14.32 9.12 -17.86
N ALA A 37 14.63 7.96 -17.28
CA ALA A 37 15.04 7.81 -15.88
C ALA A 37 16.46 7.25 -15.77
N GLN A 38 17.10 7.45 -14.61
CA GLN A 38 18.45 6.93 -14.35
C GLN A 38 18.47 5.40 -14.22
N VAL A 39 17.31 4.80 -13.89
CA VAL A 39 17.10 3.36 -13.77
C VAL A 39 15.96 2.94 -14.70
N GLY A 40 15.98 1.67 -15.14
CA GLY A 40 14.93 1.11 -15.99
C GLY A 40 13.54 1.21 -15.34
N ALA A 41 12.51 1.44 -16.17
CA ALA A 41 11.11 1.59 -15.73
C ALA A 41 10.56 0.33 -15.03
N ASP A 42 11.21 -0.81 -15.23
CA ASP A 42 10.94 -2.11 -14.63
C ASP A 42 11.44 -2.25 -13.18
N VAL A 43 12.42 -1.44 -12.76
CA VAL A 43 13.12 -1.60 -11.47
C VAL A 43 12.17 -1.43 -10.28
N TRP A 44 11.36 -0.37 -10.25
CA TRP A 44 10.46 -0.13 -9.13
C TRP A 44 9.37 -1.21 -8.98
N PRO A 45 8.64 -1.59 -10.04
CA PRO A 45 7.74 -2.74 -10.01
C PRO A 45 8.42 -4.00 -9.47
N LYS A 46 9.65 -4.32 -9.91
CA LYS A 46 10.40 -5.50 -9.42
C LYS A 46 10.69 -5.44 -7.92
N ILE A 47 11.09 -4.29 -7.40
CA ILE A 47 11.35 -4.10 -5.95
C ILE A 47 10.06 -4.37 -5.16
N ILE A 48 8.95 -3.75 -5.55
CA ILE A 48 7.66 -3.91 -4.86
C ILE A 48 7.17 -5.36 -4.93
N LEU A 49 7.24 -5.99 -6.10
CA LEU A 49 6.89 -7.41 -6.26
C LEU A 49 7.77 -8.32 -5.41
N GLY A 50 9.06 -8.02 -5.30
CA GLY A 50 9.98 -8.74 -4.42
C GLY A 50 9.59 -8.62 -2.94
N VAL A 51 9.27 -7.40 -2.47
CA VAL A 51 8.82 -7.17 -1.09
C VAL A 51 7.48 -7.88 -0.81
N ILE A 52 6.50 -7.75 -1.70
CA ILE A 52 5.19 -8.42 -1.55
C ILE A 52 5.38 -9.95 -1.53
N SER A 53 6.21 -10.49 -2.42
CA SER A 53 6.52 -11.93 -2.45
C SER A 53 7.17 -12.39 -1.14
N ALA A 54 8.13 -11.63 -0.61
CA ALA A 54 8.77 -11.93 0.66
C ALA A 54 7.77 -11.94 1.83
N LEU A 55 6.87 -10.96 1.87
CA LEU A 55 5.80 -10.90 2.89
C LEU A 55 4.80 -12.05 2.73
N ALA A 56 4.45 -12.44 1.51
CA ALA A 56 3.57 -13.58 1.25
C ALA A 56 4.24 -14.92 1.65
N LEU A 57 5.53 -15.09 1.39
CA LEU A 57 6.30 -16.24 1.88
C LEU A 57 6.36 -16.26 3.41
N LEU A 58 6.59 -15.10 4.04
CA LEU A 58 6.54 -14.96 5.48
C LEU A 58 5.16 -15.35 6.03
N GLN A 59 4.08 -14.92 5.37
CA GLN A 59 2.72 -15.31 5.74
C GLN A 59 2.55 -16.84 5.73
N ILE A 60 2.98 -17.53 4.66
CA ILE A 60 2.95 -19.00 4.58
C ILE A 60 3.73 -19.62 5.74
N ALA A 61 4.96 -19.16 5.97
CA ALA A 61 5.81 -19.66 7.04
C ALA A 61 5.17 -19.46 8.42
N THR A 62 4.62 -18.27 8.69
CA THR A 62 3.94 -17.99 9.96
C THR A 62 2.67 -18.82 10.14
N GLY A 63 1.92 -19.08 9.07
CA GLY A 63 0.74 -19.94 9.12
C GLY A 63 1.10 -21.39 9.46
N LEU A 64 2.22 -21.90 8.94
CA LEU A 64 2.72 -23.24 9.25
C LEU A 64 3.21 -23.37 10.70
N ILE A 65 3.80 -22.32 11.26
CA ILE A 65 4.46 -22.35 12.57
C ILE A 65 3.52 -21.98 13.72
N ARG A 66 2.63 -21.00 13.52
CA ARG A 66 1.77 -20.49 14.59
C ARG A 66 0.42 -21.21 14.63
N PRO A 67 -0.08 -21.59 15.81
CA PRO A 67 -1.47 -22.03 15.93
C PRO A 67 -2.39 -20.90 15.46
N ALA A 68 -3.41 -21.26 14.66
CA ALA A 68 -4.42 -20.32 14.21
C ALA A 68 -4.89 -19.46 15.40
N PRO A 69 -4.82 -18.11 15.31
CA PRO A 69 -5.45 -17.28 16.31
C PRO A 69 -6.92 -17.69 16.36
N THR A 70 -7.42 -17.97 17.57
CA THR A 70 -8.85 -18.20 17.78
C THR A 70 -9.57 -17.02 17.16
N SER A 71 -10.29 -17.30 16.08
CA SER A 71 -11.03 -16.32 15.34
C SER A 71 -12.07 -15.73 16.28
N LYS A 72 -11.79 -14.57 16.87
CA LYS A 72 -12.87 -13.67 17.32
C LYS A 72 -13.47 -13.00 16.08
N ALA A 73 -13.96 -13.80 15.14
CA ALA A 73 -14.81 -13.33 14.05
C ALA A 73 -16.20 -13.87 14.33
N ASP A 74 -16.92 -13.17 15.21
CA ASP A 74 -18.38 -13.02 15.20
C ASP A 74 -18.83 -12.25 16.46
N GLU A 75 -18.23 -11.08 16.70
CA GLU A 75 -18.97 -10.04 17.43
C GLU A 75 -19.73 -9.23 16.38
N GLY A 76 -21.07 -9.31 16.45
CA GLY A 76 -22.02 -8.97 15.42
C GLY A 76 -21.70 -7.69 14.64
N ILE A 77 -21.77 -7.79 13.31
CA ILE A 77 -21.63 -6.67 12.40
C ILE A 77 -22.77 -5.69 12.69
N ALA A 78 -22.50 -4.65 13.49
CA ALA A 78 -23.38 -3.50 13.56
C ALA A 78 -23.52 -2.93 12.14
N VAL A 79 -24.76 -2.77 11.67
CA VAL A 79 -25.09 -2.30 10.31
C VAL A 79 -24.37 -1.00 9.96
N GLU A 80 -24.13 -0.15 10.96
CA GLU A 80 -23.36 1.10 10.87
C GLU A 80 -21.88 0.87 10.49
N GLY A 81 -21.26 -0.20 10.99
CA GLY A 81 -19.88 -0.58 10.67
C GLY A 81 -19.71 -1.22 9.29
N TRP A 82 -20.76 -1.87 8.76
CA TRP A 82 -20.76 -2.43 7.41
C TRP A 82 -20.79 -1.33 6.34
N LEU A 83 -21.65 -0.33 6.54
CA LEU A 83 -21.77 0.79 5.60
C LEU A 83 -20.46 1.58 5.54
N PHE A 84 -19.85 1.89 6.70
CA PHE A 84 -18.53 2.53 6.74
C PHE A 84 -17.46 1.73 5.98
N ARG A 85 -17.40 0.41 6.18
CA ARG A 85 -16.48 -0.47 5.45
C ARG A 85 -16.71 -0.49 3.94
N ALA A 86 -17.97 -0.42 3.50
CA ALA A 86 -18.31 -0.36 2.08
C ALA A 86 -17.82 0.95 1.40
N PHE A 87 -17.70 2.04 2.17
CA PHE A 87 -17.23 3.33 1.66
C PHE A 87 -15.70 3.51 1.68
N VAL A 88 -14.95 2.68 2.42
CA VAL A 88 -13.48 2.77 2.48
C VAL A 88 -12.82 2.76 1.08
N PRO A 89 -13.18 1.85 0.15
CA PRO A 89 -12.60 1.88 -1.20
C PRO A 89 -12.89 3.19 -1.92
N ILE A 90 -14.10 3.73 -1.77
CA ILE A 90 -14.51 5.01 -2.38
C ILE A 90 -13.66 6.16 -1.82
N THR A 91 -13.42 6.18 -0.51
CA THR A 91 -12.52 7.16 0.12
C THR A 91 -11.10 7.10 -0.46
N VAL A 92 -10.56 5.89 -0.68
CA VAL A 92 -9.23 5.73 -1.30
C VAL A 92 -9.22 6.30 -2.72
N PHE A 93 -10.22 5.98 -3.54
CA PHE A 93 -10.32 6.54 -4.90
C PHE A 93 -10.44 8.06 -4.89
N VAL A 94 -11.27 8.63 -4.01
CA VAL A 94 -11.39 10.09 -3.85
C VAL A 94 -10.05 10.71 -3.45
N GLY A 95 -9.31 10.07 -2.54
CA GLY A 95 -7.97 10.53 -2.15
C GLY A 95 -6.98 10.54 -3.31
N VAL A 96 -6.99 9.50 -4.16
CA VAL A 96 -6.15 9.42 -5.36
C VAL A 96 -6.52 10.51 -6.38
N VAL A 97 -7.82 10.72 -6.62
CA VAL A 97 -8.27 11.79 -7.53
C VAL A 97 -7.87 13.15 -7.01
N LEU A 98 -8.07 13.42 -5.71
CA LEU A 98 -7.67 14.66 -5.08
C LEU A 98 -6.15 14.89 -5.20
N PHE A 99 -5.34 13.85 -4.95
CA PHE A 99 -3.90 13.89 -5.14
C PHE A 99 -3.54 14.29 -6.58
N SER A 100 -4.10 13.61 -7.58
CA SER A 100 -3.83 13.89 -8.99
C SER A 100 -4.22 15.31 -9.40
N LEU A 101 -5.34 15.83 -8.86
CA LEU A 101 -5.78 17.20 -9.12
C LEU A 101 -4.89 18.24 -8.43
N LEU A 102 -4.30 17.93 -7.27
CA LEU A 102 -3.45 18.86 -6.52
C LEU A 102 -2.01 18.93 -7.06
N VAL A 103 -1.50 17.83 -7.63
CA VAL A 103 -0.10 17.73 -8.10
C VAL A 103 0.33 18.91 -8.98
N PRO A 104 -0.44 19.37 -9.98
CA PRO A 104 -0.04 20.50 -10.82
C PRO A 104 0.06 21.84 -10.10
N TYR A 105 -0.60 22.01 -8.95
CA TYR A 105 -0.69 23.29 -8.23
C TYR A 105 0.30 23.40 -7.07
N ILE A 106 0.46 22.32 -6.30
CA ILE A 106 1.27 22.33 -5.07
C ILE A 106 2.42 21.31 -5.11
N GLY A 107 2.58 20.62 -6.24
CA GLY A 107 3.62 19.61 -6.43
C GLY A 107 3.28 18.24 -5.82
N PHE A 108 4.12 17.25 -6.12
CA PHE A 108 3.93 15.86 -5.71
C PHE A 108 3.97 15.69 -4.18
N THR A 109 4.97 16.28 -3.51
CA THR A 109 5.22 16.06 -2.08
C THR A 109 4.07 16.57 -1.22
N PHE A 110 3.61 17.81 -1.43
CA PHE A 110 2.50 18.36 -0.63
C PHE A 110 1.18 17.66 -0.93
N SER A 111 0.91 17.33 -2.19
CA SER A 111 -0.26 16.54 -2.56
C SER A 111 -0.25 15.18 -1.88
N GLY A 112 0.91 14.52 -1.85
CA GLY A 112 1.10 13.24 -1.16
C GLY A 112 0.88 13.34 0.34
N LEU A 113 1.41 14.39 0.99
CA LEU A 113 1.19 14.64 2.42
C LEU A 113 -0.29 14.78 2.75
N ILE A 114 -1.02 15.59 1.97
CA ILE A 114 -2.47 15.81 2.14
C ILE A 114 -3.21 14.48 1.95
N MET A 115 -2.92 13.75 0.88
CA MET A 115 -3.58 12.48 0.58
C MET A 115 -3.37 11.46 1.70
N VAL A 116 -2.12 11.20 2.10
CA VAL A 116 -1.79 10.18 3.11
C VAL A 116 -2.39 10.58 4.47
N PHE A 117 -2.24 11.84 4.88
CA PHE A 117 -2.83 12.32 6.12
C PHE A 117 -4.36 12.21 6.12
N MET A 118 -5.01 12.59 5.01
CA MET A 118 -6.46 12.50 4.85
C MET A 118 -6.92 11.04 4.95
N LEU A 119 -6.31 10.12 4.21
CA LEU A 119 -6.68 8.70 4.22
C LEU A 119 -6.50 8.08 5.62
N LEU A 120 -5.37 8.36 6.28
CA LEU A 120 -5.14 7.91 7.65
C LEU A 120 -6.17 8.50 8.62
N SER A 121 -6.56 9.76 8.46
CA SER A 121 -7.51 10.42 9.36
C SER A 121 -8.98 10.03 9.11
N VAL A 122 -9.33 9.64 7.89
CA VAL A 122 -10.68 9.15 7.57
C VAL A 122 -10.85 7.69 7.99
N ILE A 123 -9.85 6.84 7.72
CA ILE A 123 -9.91 5.39 7.96
C ILE A 123 -9.48 5.03 9.40
N GLY A 124 -8.50 5.76 9.94
CA GLY A 124 -7.89 5.50 11.24
C GLY A 124 -8.62 6.13 12.43
N PRO A 125 -8.12 5.89 13.66
CA PRO A 125 -8.70 6.45 14.87
C PRO A 125 -8.62 7.99 14.91
N LYS A 126 -9.63 8.66 15.48
CA LYS A 126 -9.74 10.13 15.48
C LYS A 126 -9.30 10.82 16.78
N SER A 127 -8.56 10.12 17.65
CA SER A 127 -8.05 10.74 18.88
C SER A 127 -6.92 11.74 18.55
N PRO A 128 -6.69 12.79 19.38
CA PRO A 128 -5.63 13.76 19.13
C PRO A 128 -4.24 13.11 18.97
N ARG A 129 -3.97 12.07 19.76
CA ARG A 129 -2.74 11.27 19.66
C ARG A 129 -2.65 10.51 18.33
N ALA A 130 -3.77 9.97 17.84
CA ALA A 130 -3.82 9.28 16.55
C ALA A 130 -3.62 10.26 15.39
N ILE A 131 -4.26 11.44 15.44
CA ILE A 131 -4.07 12.49 14.42
C ILE A 131 -2.60 12.93 14.35
N ALA A 132 -1.94 13.13 15.50
CA ALA A 132 -0.51 13.43 15.53
C ALA A 132 0.33 12.31 14.90
N LEU A 133 -0.03 11.05 15.16
CA LEU A 133 0.63 9.89 14.56
C LEU A 133 0.38 9.83 13.04
N HIS A 134 -0.82 10.15 12.56
CA HIS A 134 -1.13 10.22 11.14
C HIS A 134 -0.26 11.26 10.44
N ALA A 135 -0.09 12.44 11.03
CA ALA A 135 0.79 13.48 10.50
C ALA A 135 2.24 13.01 10.44
N ALA A 136 2.75 12.39 11.51
CA ALA A 136 4.11 11.85 11.55
C ALA A 136 4.33 10.78 10.47
N ILE A 137 3.40 9.84 10.33
CA ILE A 137 3.46 8.78 9.31
C ILE A 137 3.42 9.39 7.90
N ALA A 138 2.52 10.35 7.66
CA ALA A 138 2.41 11.03 6.36
C ALA A 138 3.72 11.73 6.00
N ILE A 139 4.30 12.50 6.93
CA ILE A 139 5.58 13.20 6.72
C ILE A 139 6.69 12.21 6.40
N VAL A 140 6.92 11.22 7.26
CA VAL A 140 8.02 10.27 7.07
C VAL A 140 7.85 9.50 5.77
N SER A 141 6.65 8.95 5.52
CA SER A 141 6.42 8.10 4.35
C SER A 141 6.56 8.87 3.05
N VAL A 142 5.94 10.06 2.95
CA VAL A 142 5.96 10.85 1.71
C VAL A 142 7.36 11.40 1.45
N LEU A 143 8.06 11.90 2.48
CA LEU A 143 9.44 12.37 2.29
C LEU A 143 10.38 11.24 1.90
N SER A 144 10.23 10.04 2.49
CA SER A 144 11.01 8.86 2.09
C SER A 144 10.76 8.46 0.65
N VAL A 145 9.50 8.42 0.20
CA VAL A 145 9.16 8.12 -1.20
C VAL A 145 9.69 9.20 -2.13
N THR A 146 9.46 10.48 -1.82
CA THR A 146 10.00 11.59 -2.62
C THR A 146 11.52 11.50 -2.75
N ALA A 147 12.24 11.29 -1.64
CA ALA A 147 13.69 11.15 -1.64
C ALA A 147 14.14 9.93 -2.47
N PHE A 148 13.47 8.79 -2.31
CA PHE A 148 13.78 7.58 -3.07
C PHE A 148 13.61 7.80 -4.57
N PHE A 149 12.47 8.33 -5.00
CA PHE A 149 12.20 8.54 -6.43
C PHE A 149 13.11 9.59 -7.05
N THR A 150 13.43 10.67 -6.33
CA THR A 150 14.29 11.75 -6.86
C THR A 150 15.77 11.38 -6.83
N GLN A 151 16.26 10.79 -5.73
CA GLN A 151 17.69 10.56 -5.52
C GLN A 151 18.17 9.17 -5.95
N VAL A 152 17.34 8.14 -5.78
CA VAL A 152 17.71 6.75 -6.10
C VAL A 152 17.30 6.40 -7.53
N MET A 153 16.09 6.80 -7.94
CA MET A 153 15.58 6.50 -9.29
C MET A 153 15.85 7.59 -10.33
N GLY A 154 16.22 8.80 -9.90
CA GLY A 154 16.42 9.94 -10.81
C GLY A 154 15.14 10.38 -11.52
N VAL A 155 13.96 10.14 -10.92
CA VAL A 155 12.66 10.52 -11.49
C VAL A 155 12.37 11.99 -11.19
N LEU A 156 12.02 12.75 -12.23
CA LEU A 156 11.56 14.13 -12.10
C LEU A 156 10.13 14.15 -11.58
N LEU A 157 9.96 14.45 -10.30
CA LEU A 157 8.65 14.68 -9.70
C LEU A 157 8.23 16.15 -9.90
N PRO A 158 6.94 16.42 -10.16
CA PRO A 158 6.43 17.79 -10.23
C PRO A 158 6.77 18.53 -8.93
N GLY A 159 7.60 19.57 -9.08
CA GLY A 159 7.91 20.49 -8.00
C GLY A 159 6.71 21.37 -7.67
N TRP A 160 6.84 22.16 -6.60
CA TRP A 160 6.03 23.34 -6.42
C TRP A 160 6.29 24.32 -7.58
N SER A 161 5.29 24.58 -8.40
CA SER A 161 5.31 25.68 -9.37
C SER A 161 4.27 26.71 -8.94
N LEU A 162 4.74 27.87 -8.49
CA LEU A 162 3.98 29.12 -8.62
C LEU A 162 4.35 29.75 -9.97
#